data_AF-W1XTV7-F1
#
_entry.id   AF-W1XTV7-F1
#
_cell.length_a   1.000
_cell.length_b   1.000
_cell.length_c   1.000
_cell.angle_alpha   90.00
_cell.angle_beta   90.00
_cell.angle_gamma   90.00
#
_symmetry.space_group_name_H-M   'P 1'
#
loop_
_entity.id
_entity.type
_entity.pdbx_description
1 polymer ?
#
loop_
_entity_poly.entity_id
_entity_poly.type
_entity_poly.pdbx_seq_one_letter_code
_entity_poly.pdbx_strand_id
1 'polypeptide(L)'
;WTSEKWQATHPRDFSQDVDRKYSLAELIHTWSDLAGLSYDGYDPTRSVVNPQFKETTRWIGNPYKKNALIDYDTLPYGDQVGNQ
;
A
#
# COMPACT_ATOMS: atom_id res chain seq x y z
N TRP A 1 10.09 -7.25 9.30
CA TRP A 1 10.50 -8.24 10.30
C TRP A 1 11.00 -7.49 11.53
N THR A 2 10.36 -7.68 12.68
CA THR A 2 10.70 -7.04 13.97
C THR A 2 11.02 -8.13 14.98
N SER A 3 11.85 -7.86 16.00
CA SER A 3 12.18 -8.87 17.01
C SER A 3 10.96 -9.26 17.85
N GLU A 4 10.94 -10.49 18.36
CA GLU A 4 9.87 -11.01 19.23
C GLU A 4 9.66 -10.12 20.46
N LYS A 5 10.76 -9.66 21.08
CA LYS A 5 10.71 -8.73 22.22
C LYS A 5 9.99 -7.42 21.89
N TRP A 6 10.17 -6.91 20.67
CA TRP A 6 9.51 -5.68 20.23
C TRP A 6 8.02 -5.91 19.95
N GLN A 7 7.68 -7.03 19.33
CA GLN A 7 6.27 -7.41 19.05
C GLN A 7 5.47 -7.61 20.33
N ALA A 8 6.08 -8.19 21.37
CA ALA A 8 5.41 -8.41 22.65
C ALA A 8 4.96 -7.11 23.33
N THR A 9 5.64 -5.98 23.07
CA THR A 9 5.29 -4.66 23.64
C THR A 9 4.57 -3.75 22.66
N HIS A 10 4.51 -4.12 21.37
CA HIS A 10 3.87 -3.36 20.31
C HIS A 10 3.05 -4.32 19.41
N PRO A 11 1.97 -4.91 19.93
CA PRO A 11 1.13 -5.80 19.16
C PRO A 11 0.51 -5.04 17.99
N ARG A 12 0.72 -5.53 16.78
CA ARG A 12 0.08 -5.04 15.55
C ARG A 12 -0.57 -6.24 14.86
N ASP A 13 -1.87 -6.16 14.66
CA ASP A 13 -2.63 -7.16 13.92
C ASP A 13 -2.94 -6.61 12.53
N PHE A 14 -2.37 -7.24 11.51
CA PHE A 14 -2.57 -6.90 10.10
C PHE A 14 -3.39 -7.95 9.36
N SER A 15 -3.99 -8.90 10.08
CA SER A 15 -4.77 -9.99 9.46
C SER A 15 -5.92 -9.46 8.58
N GLN A 16 -6.47 -8.30 8.93
CA GLN A 16 -7.54 -7.64 8.17
C GLN A 16 -7.04 -6.85 6.95
N ASP A 17 -5.72 -6.68 6.81
CA ASP A 17 -5.13 -5.79 5.82
C ASP A 17 -4.53 -6.55 4.62
N VAL A 18 -4.54 -7.89 4.65
CA VAL A 18 -3.84 -8.75 3.69
C VAL A 18 -4.36 -8.66 2.26
N ASP A 19 -5.64 -8.32 2.09
CA ASP A 19 -6.29 -8.24 0.76
C ASP A 19 -6.39 -6.79 0.24
N ARG A 20 -5.83 -5.81 0.97
CA ARG A 20 -5.86 -4.40 0.55
C ARG A 20 -5.04 -4.19 -0.71
N LYS A 21 -5.68 -3.69 -1.77
CA LYS A 21 -5.00 -3.40 -3.04
C LYS A 21 -4.00 -2.26 -2.87
N TYR A 22 -2.72 -2.56 -3.11
CA TYR A 22 -1.63 -1.64 -2.82
C TYR A 22 -0.74 -1.35 -4.03
N SER A 23 -0.10 -0.18 -4.04
CA SER A 23 0.85 0.25 -5.06
C SER A 23 2.18 0.66 -4.42
N LEU A 24 3.30 0.25 -5.01
CA LEU A 24 4.64 0.64 -4.55
C LEU A 24 4.90 2.16 -4.62
N ALA A 25 4.11 2.90 -5.40
CA ALA A 25 4.15 4.36 -5.40
C ALA A 25 3.85 4.96 -4.01
N GLU A 26 3.13 4.21 -3.16
CA GLU A 26 2.72 4.62 -1.82
C GLU A 26 3.68 4.20 -0.72
N LEU A 27 4.80 3.54 -1.08
CA LEU A 27 5.76 2.97 -0.14
C LEU A 27 6.24 3.97 0.92
N ILE A 28 6.42 5.23 0.54
CA ILE A 28 6.91 6.24 1.47
C ILE A 28 5.94 6.50 2.62
N HIS A 29 4.62 6.47 2.37
CA HIS A 29 3.59 6.66 3.41
C HIS A 29 3.56 5.46 4.35
N THR A 30 3.50 4.24 3.80
CA THR A 30 3.52 3.00 4.58
C THR A 30 4.77 2.87 5.44
N TRP A 31 5.94 3.15 4.87
CA TRP A 31 7.20 3.07 5.61
C TRP A 31 7.27 4.11 6.74
N SER A 32 6.79 5.33 6.49
CA SER A 32 6.74 6.40 7.49
C SER A 32 5.81 6.02 8.66
N ASP A 33 4.64 5.46 8.36
CA ASP A 33 3.68 4.97 9.35
C ASP A 33 4.27 3.85 10.21
N LEU A 34 4.93 2.87 9.58
CA LEU A 34 5.60 1.78 10.28
C LEU A 34 6.72 2.27 11.22
N ALA A 35 7.43 3.32 10.80
CA ALA A 35 8.50 3.97 11.55
C ALA A 35 8.01 5.00 12.59
N GLY A 36 6.71 5.33 12.61
CA GLY A 36 6.13 6.34 13.51
C GLY A 36 6.55 7.77 13.17
N LEU A 37 6.86 8.06 11.91
CA LEU A 37 7.27 9.37 11.43
C LEU A 37 6.06 10.20 10.96
N SER A 38 6.11 11.51 11.22
CA SER A 38 5.13 12.48 10.71
C SER A 38 5.84 13.72 10.18
N TYR A 39 5.40 14.23 9.03
CA TYR A 39 5.98 15.36 8.31
C TYR A 39 4.96 15.96 7.34
N ASP A 40 5.24 17.17 6.85
CA ASP A 40 4.44 17.82 5.82
C ASP A 40 4.47 17.00 4.52
N GLY A 41 3.32 16.42 4.17
CA GLY A 41 3.17 15.55 2.99
C GLY A 41 3.00 14.07 3.31
N TYR A 42 3.10 13.66 4.58
CA TYR A 42 2.63 12.34 5.00
C TYR A 42 1.10 12.25 4.85
N ASP A 43 0.62 11.18 4.20
CA ASP A 43 -0.80 10.91 4.04
C ASP A 43 -1.15 9.52 4.61
N PRO A 44 -1.85 9.46 5.76
CA PRO A 44 -2.21 8.18 6.38
C PRO A 44 -3.19 7.36 5.53
N THR A 45 -3.93 8.00 4.60
CA THR A 45 -4.85 7.28 3.72
C THR A 45 -4.14 6.44 2.66
N ARG A 46 -2.83 6.67 2.48
CA ARG A 46 -1.99 5.98 1.48
C ARG A 46 -1.09 4.90 2.12
N SER A 47 -1.12 4.77 3.44
CA SER A 47 -0.40 3.72 4.17
C SER A 47 -1.27 2.46 4.29
N VAL A 48 -0.80 1.32 3.75
CA VAL A 48 -1.58 0.07 3.74
C VAL A 48 -1.84 -0.50 5.14
N VAL A 49 -1.01 -0.13 6.12
CA VAL A 49 -1.10 -0.58 7.52
C VAL A 49 -1.88 0.39 8.41
N ASN A 50 -2.38 1.50 7.84
CA ASN A 50 -3.14 2.49 8.58
C ASN A 50 -4.64 2.15 8.59
N PRO A 51 -5.38 2.34 9.70
CA PRO A 51 -6.83 2.16 9.70
C PRO A 51 -7.58 3.13 8.75
N GLN A 52 -6.96 4.26 8.39
CA GLN A 52 -7.54 5.26 7.49
C GLN A 52 -7.23 4.99 6.01
N PHE A 53 -6.59 3.86 5.69
CA PHE A 53 -6.24 3.48 4.32
C PHE A 53 -7.45 3.55 3.38
N LYS A 54 -7.20 4.03 2.16
CA LYS A 54 -8.17 4.05 1.07
C LYS A 54 -7.55 3.45 -0.16
N GLU A 55 -8.23 2.48 -0.75
CA GLU A 55 -7.82 1.91 -2.03
C GLU A 55 -7.85 2.99 -3.12
N THR A 56 -6.81 3.00 -3.94
CA THR A 56 -6.67 3.89 -5.10
C THR A 56 -6.47 3.08 -6.36
N THR A 57 -6.94 3.59 -7.49
CA THR A 57 -6.69 2.96 -8.79
C THR A 57 -5.19 2.76 -9.02
N ARG A 58 -4.80 1.51 -9.29
CA ARG A 58 -3.43 1.11 -9.56
C ARG A 58 -3.16 1.32 -11.05
N TRP A 59 -2.61 2.47 -11.42
CA TRP A 59 -2.35 2.77 -12.83
C TRP A 59 -1.09 2.07 -13.35
N ILE A 60 -1.18 1.46 -14.54
CA ILE A 60 -0.05 0.89 -15.28
C ILE A 60 0.00 1.44 -16.71
N GLY A 61 1.20 1.71 -17.22
CA GLY A 61 1.41 2.24 -18.58
C GLY A 61 2.41 3.38 -18.64
N ASN A 62 2.52 4.03 -19.81
CA ASN A 62 3.43 5.16 -20.01
C ASN A 62 2.72 6.48 -19.65
N PRO A 63 3.11 7.18 -18.57
CA PRO A 63 2.46 8.43 -18.15
C PRO A 63 2.69 9.60 -19.12
N TYR A 64 3.70 9.53 -19.99
CA TYR A 64 4.01 10.58 -20.97
C TYR A 64 3.26 10.41 -22.29
N LYS A 65 2.50 9.31 -22.45
CA LYS A 65 1.65 9.08 -23.61
C LYS A 65 0.20 9.33 -23.20
N LYS A 66 -0.46 10.28 -23.89
CA LYS A 66 -1.86 10.64 -23.63
C LYS A 66 -2.75 9.39 -23.68
N ASN A 67 -3.57 9.20 -22.64
CA ASN A 67 -4.54 8.10 -22.49
C ASN A 67 -3.93 6.68 -22.57
N ALA A 68 -2.67 6.52 -22.14
CA ALA A 68 -1.98 5.22 -22.16
C ALA A 68 -1.91 4.53 -20.79
N LEU A 69 -2.51 5.12 -19.75
CA LEU A 69 -2.66 4.49 -18.44
C LEU A 69 -3.89 3.59 -18.45
N ILE A 70 -3.71 2.38 -17.93
CA ILE A 70 -4.74 1.36 -17.78
C ILE A 70 -4.87 1.08 -16.29
N ASP A 71 -6.09 0.83 -15.83
CA ASP A 71 -6.30 0.33 -14.47
C ASP A 71 -5.78 -1.10 -14.39
N TYR A 72 -4.80 -1.34 -13.53
CA TYR A 72 -4.18 -2.65 -13.33
C TYR A 72 -5.20 -3.74 -13.04
N ASP A 73 -6.28 -3.41 -12.32
CA ASP A 73 -7.32 -4.37 -11.94
C ASP A 73 -8.16 -4.84 -13.15
N THR A 74 -8.10 -4.12 -14.26
CA THR A 74 -8.80 -4.49 -15.51
C THR A 74 -7.97 -5.40 -16.41
N LEU A 75 -6.72 -5.71 -16.04
CA LEU A 75 -5.87 -6.59 -16.82
C LEU A 75 -6.39 -8.05 -16.78
N PRO A 76 -6.25 -8.83 -17.87
CA PRO A 76 -6.77 -10.20 -17.97
C PRO A 76 -6.27 -11.18 -16.90
N TYR A 77 -5.22 -10.79 -16.16
CA TYR A 77 -4.54 -11.60 -15.14
C TYR A 77 -4.41 -10.87 -13.79
N GLY A 78 -5.13 -9.75 -13.59
CA GLY A 78 -5.05 -8.93 -12.38
C GLY A 78 -5.43 -9.69 -11.09
N ASP A 79 -6.27 -10.73 -11.22
CA ASP A 79 -6.78 -11.52 -10.09
C ASP A 79 -5.95 -12.79 -9.77
N GLN A 80 -4.80 -13.01 -10.41
CA GLN A 80 -3.94 -14.14 -10.05
C GLN A 80 -3.25 -13.88 -8.70
N VAL A 81 -3.15 -14.90 -7.84
CA VAL A 81 -2.61 -14.83 -6.47
C VAL A 81 -1.16 -14.30 -6.38
N GLY A 82 -0.43 -14.22 -7.50
CA GLY A 82 0.91 -13.60 -7.58
C GLY A 82 0.95 -12.18 -8.17
N ASN A 83 -0.20 -11.64 -8.57
CA ASN A 83 -0.38 -10.33 -9.21
C ASN A 83 -1.19 -9.35 -8.35
N GLN A 84 -1.84 -9.82 -7.28
CA GLN A 84 -2.54 -8.96 -6.32
C GLN A 84 -1.56 -8.34 -5.33
#